data_AF-A0A0R2FD96-F1
#
_entry.id   AF-A0A0R2FD96-F1
#
_cell.length_a   1.000
_cell.length_b   1.000
_cell.length_c   1.000
_cell.angle_alpha   90.00
_cell.angle_beta   90.00
_cell.angle_gamma   90.00
#
_symmetry.space_group_name_H-M   'P 1'
#
loop_
_entity.id
_entity.type
_entity.pdbx_description
1 polymer ?
#
loop_
_entity_poly.entity_id
_entity_poly.type
_entity_poly.pdbx_seq_one_letter_code
_entity_poly.pdbx_strand_id
1 'polypeptide(L)' 'MKVLQNAGIVAARKEGKWQHYTLRPDFMLTFKQDTAQLLSSDDHCICHDDGCVDCEECASGKVVMTNEKN' A
#
# COMPACT_ATOMS: atom_id res chain seq x y z
N MET A 1 7.85 -18.26 7.62
CA MET A 1 6.51 -17.97 8.17
C MET A 1 6.51 -17.62 9.65
N LYS A 2 7.28 -18.32 10.50
CA LYS A 2 7.46 -17.99 11.93
C LYS A 2 7.90 -16.53 12.19
N VAL A 3 8.80 -16.00 11.36
CA VAL A 3 9.24 -14.59 11.45
C VAL A 3 8.07 -13.62 11.30
N LEU A 4 7.20 -13.81 10.31
CA LEU A 4 6.03 -12.95 10.10
C LEU A 4 5.03 -13.05 11.25
N GLN A 5 4.89 -14.23 11.86
CA GLN A 5 4.06 -14.41 13.05
C GLN A 5 4.66 -13.68 14.26
N ASN A 6 5.96 -13.83 14.49
CA ASN A 6 6.67 -13.16 15.60
C ASN A 6 6.67 -11.64 15.45
N ALA A 7 6.73 -11.14 14.21
CA ALA A 7 6.62 -9.71 13.89
C ALA A 7 5.19 -9.18 14.00
N GLY A 8 4.19 -10.02 14.30
CA GLY A 8 2.79 -9.59 14.42
C GLY A 8 2.12 -9.24 13.10
N ILE A 9 2.62 -9.75 11.97
CA ILE A 9 2.05 -9.51 10.64
C ILE A 9 0.95 -10.52 10.32
N VAL A 10 1.15 -11.78 10.71
CA VAL A 10 0.20 -12.87 10.49
C VAL A 10 -0.23 -13.52 11.79
N ALA A 11 -1.51 -13.87 11.88
CA ALA A 11 -2.01 -14.82 12.85
C ALA A 11 -1.85 -16.24 12.31
N ALA A 12 -1.74 -17.22 13.21
CA ALA A 12 -1.69 -18.62 12.83
C ALA A 12 -2.69 -19.43 13.65
N ARG A 13 -3.51 -20.24 12.96
CA ARG A 13 -4.52 -21.12 13.56
C ARG A 13 -4.25 -22.56 13.11
N LYS A 14 -4.24 -23.49 14.06
CA LYS A 14 -4.07 -24.92 13.77
C LYS A 14 -5.41 -25.55 13.47
N GLU A 15 -5.51 -26.24 12.34
CA GLU A 15 -6.69 -27.00 11.94
C GLU A 15 -6.24 -28.39 11.49
N GLY A 16 -6.47 -29.38 12.36
CA GLY A 16 -6.00 -30.74 12.16
C GLY A 16 -4.47 -30.81 12.03
N LYS A 17 -4.00 -31.30 10.88
CA LYS A 17 -2.57 -31.41 10.56
C LYS A 17 -1.97 -30.11 10.00
N TRP A 18 -2.80 -29.13 9.64
CA TRP A 18 -2.37 -27.93 8.92
C TRP A 18 -2.38 -26.69 9.80
N GLN A 19 -1.53 -25.73 9.43
CA GLN A 19 -1.49 -24.41 10.04
C GLN A 19 -1.97 -23.39 9.00
N HIS A 20 -3.05 -22.70 9.33
CA HIS A 20 -3.64 -21.65 8.51
C HIS A 20 -3.08 -20.31 8.98
N TYR A 21 -2.60 -19.51 8.03
CA TYR A 21 -2.05 -18.19 8.31
C TYR A 21 -2.94 -17.13 7.67
N THR A 22 -3.20 -16.07 8.42
CA THR A 22 -4.03 -14.95 7.95
C THR A 22 -3.32 -13.65 8.32
N LEU A 23 -3.27 -12.70 7.39
CA LEU A 23 -2.81 -11.35 7.69
C LEU A 23 -3.66 -10.73 8.78
N ARG A 24 -3.03 -10.07 9.74
CA ARG A 24 -3.79 -9.44 10.81
C ARG A 24 -4.44 -8.14 10.31
N PRO A 25 -5.74 -7.92 10.53
CA PRO A 25 -6.45 -6.74 10.00
C PRO A 25 -5.88 -5.40 10.51
N ASP A 26 -5.44 -5.37 11.76
CA ASP A 26 -4.79 -4.22 12.40
C ASP A 26 -3.49 -3.83 11.68
N PHE A 27 -2.60 -4.80 11.44
CA PHE A 27 -1.39 -4.59 10.66
C PHE A 27 -1.70 -4.09 9.24
N MET A 28 -2.69 -4.70 8.58
CA MET A 28 -3.04 -4.35 7.21
C MET A 28 -3.62 -2.95 7.06
N LEU A 29 -4.25 -2.39 8.11
CA LEU A 29 -4.77 -1.02 8.07
C LEU A 29 -3.62 -0.02 7.95
N THR A 30 -2.65 -0.11 8.84
CA THR A 30 -1.47 0.76 8.86
C THR A 30 -0.59 0.53 7.63
N PHE A 31 -0.31 -0.73 7.29
CA PHE A 31 0.52 -1.07 6.13
C PHE A 31 0.00 -0.46 4.83
N LYS A 32 -1.32 -0.47 4.61
CA LYS A 32 -1.93 0.15 3.43
C LYS A 32 -1.74 1.66 3.41
N GLN A 33 -1.91 2.32 4.55
CA GLN A 33 -1.72 3.77 4.67
C GLN A 33 -0.26 4.15 4.41
N ASP A 34 0.67 3.44 5.06
CA ASP A 34 2.11 3.65 4.92
C ASP A 34 2.56 3.44 3.47
N THR A 35 2.09 2.37 2.83
CA THR A 35 2.43 2.08 1.43
C THR A 35 1.84 3.12 0.49
N ALA A 36 0.60 3.59 0.73
CA ALA A 36 0.00 4.64 -0.06
C ALA A 36 0.76 5.97 0.06
N GLN A 37 1.24 6.31 1.26
CA GLN A 37 2.08 7.48 1.48
C GLN A 37 3.45 7.33 0.80
N LEU A 38 4.13 6.20 1.00
CA LEU A 38 5.45 5.93 0.44
C LEU A 38 5.45 5.97 -1.10
N LEU A 39 4.37 5.49 -1.71
CA LEU A 39 4.19 5.46 -3.16
C LEU A 39 3.41 6.66 -3.68
N SER A 40 3.18 7.68 -2.85
CA SER A 40 2.47 8.88 -3.28
C SER A 40 3.35 9.72 -4.21
N SER A 41 2.72 10.41 -5.15
CA SER A 41 3.38 11.41 -6.00
C SER A 41 3.49 12.73 -5.24
N ASP A 42 4.11 12.71 -4.05
CA ASP A 42 4.34 13.90 -3.23
C ASP A 42 5.59 14.68 -3.69
N ASP A 43 5.88 15.81 -3.03
CA ASP A 43 7.02 16.67 -3.40
C ASP A 43 8.39 15.98 -3.28
N HIS A 44 8.47 14.87 -2.56
CA HIS A 44 9.69 14.06 -2.41
C HIS A 44 9.69 12.83 -3.34
N CYS A 45 8.71 12.72 -4.22
CA CYS A 45 8.67 11.66 -5.21
C CYS A 45 9.87 11.79 -6.13
N ILE A 46 10.63 10.70 -6.28
CA ILE A 46 11.79 10.63 -7.18
C ILE A 46 11.42 10.91 -8.65
N CYS A 47 10.14 10.84 -9.00
CA CYS A 47 9.61 11.18 -10.32
C CYS A 47 9.58 12.70 -10.58
N HIS A 48 9.78 13.52 -9.56
CA HIS A 48 9.76 14.99 -9.66
C HIS A 48 11.17 15.62 -9.66
N ASP A 49 12.23 14.82 -9.53
CA ASP A 49 13.60 15.33 -9.60
C ASP A 49 13.93 15.77 -11.04
N ASP A 50 14.58 16.93 -11.20
CA ASP A 50 14.89 17.61 -12.49
C ASP A 50 15.75 16.78 -13.48
N GLY A 51 16.11 15.54 -13.13
CA GLY A 51 16.81 14.57 -13.98
C GLY A 51 15.91 13.61 -14.76
N CYS A 52 14.58 13.66 -14.60
CA CYS A 52 13.64 12.79 -15.33
C CYS A 52 13.32 13.35 -16.73
N VAL A 53 14.29 13.32 -17.65
CA VAL A 53 14.12 13.84 -19.02
C VAL A 53 13.16 12.97 -19.87
N ASP A 54 12.86 11.73 -19.47
CA ASP A 54 12.10 10.77 -20.30
C ASP A 54 10.92 10.06 -19.59
N CYS A 55 10.22 10.73 -18.67
CA CYS A 55 8.94 10.21 -18.13
C CYS A 55 7.75 10.80 -18.88
N GLU A 56 7.46 10.31 -20.11
CA GLU A 56 6.32 10.76 -20.93
C GLU A 56 4.93 10.42 -20.34
N GLU A 57 4.82 9.79 -19.16
CA GLU A 57 3.54 9.31 -18.64
C GLU A 57 3.34 9.49 -17.12
N CYS A 58 3.80 10.60 -16.54
CA CYS A 58 3.45 10.98 -15.15
C CYS A 58 2.31 12.00 -15.04
N ALA A 59 1.67 12.36 -16.15
CA ALA A 59 0.51 13.26 -16.16
C ALA A 59 -0.82 12.52 -16.33
N SER A 60 -1.31 11.83 -15.29
CA SER A 60 -2.78 11.67 -15.15
C SER A 60 -3.21 11.26 -13.75
N GLY A 61 -3.59 12.26 -12.98
CA GLY A 61 -4.24 12.09 -11.68
C GLY A 61 -5.12 13.27 -11.28
N LYS A 62 -5.60 14.08 -12.24
CA LYS A 62 -6.73 14.99 -11.96
C LYS A 62 -8.01 14.15 -11.88
N VAL A 63 -8.27 13.56 -10.72
CA VAL A 63 -9.63 13.12 -10.39
C VAL A 63 -10.44 14.36 -10.05
N VAL A 64 -11.03 14.98 -11.08
CA VAL A 64 -12.12 15.93 -10.92
C VAL A 64 -13.36 15.13 -10.55
N MET A 65 -13.70 15.06 -9.26
CA MET A 65 -15.02 14.62 -8.83
C MET A 65 -15.98 15.81 -8.97
N THR A 66 -16.62 15.97 -10.13
CA THR A 66 -17.85 16.78 -10.21
C THR A 66 -19.03 15.89 -9.86
N ASN A 67 -19.54 16.06 -8.65
CA ASN A 67 -20.81 15.48 -8.24
C ASN A 67 -21.90 16.49 -8.65
N GLU A 68 -22.46 16.33 -9.85
CA GLU A 68 -23.64 17.09 -10.25
C GLU A 68 -24.88 16.44 -9.62
N LYS A 69 -25.58 17.23 -8.79
CA LYS A 69 -26.90 16.91 -8.26
C LYS A 69 -27.93 16.98 -9.39
N ASN A 70 -28.63 15.88 -9.66
CA ASN A 70 -30.09 15.89 -9.83
C ASN A 70 -30.67 14.48 -9.70
#